data_AF-A0A0X3V7T1-F1
#
_entry.id   AF-A0A0X3V7T1-F1
#
_cell.length_a   1.000
_cell.length_b   1.000
_cell.length_c   1.000
_cell.angle_alpha   90.00
_cell.angle_beta   90.00
_cell.angle_gamma   90.00
#
_symmetry.space_group_name_H-M   'P 1'
#
loop_
_entity.id
_entity.type
_entity.pdbx_description
1 polymer ?
#
loop_
_entity_poly.entity_id
_entity_poly.type
_entity_poly.pdbx_seq_one_letter_code
_entity_poly.pdbx_strand_id
1 'polypeptide(L)'
;MTPRAGWQWRDQTSGSAHQQLVVASDETPTQAAFRCLAEHSTSCPTCMTVNEVGENANLPCETGDRLYEEWRQAHRGPATEQPPASA
;
A
#
# COMPACT_ATOMS: atom_id res chain seq x y z
N MET A 1 -8.16 12.60 8.25
CA MET A 1 -8.79 11.48 8.97
C MET A 1 -7.82 11.05 10.07
N THR A 2 -8.27 11.02 11.33
CA THR A 2 -7.41 10.79 12.50
C THR A 2 -7.33 9.29 12.81
N PRO A 3 -6.14 8.69 12.98
CA PRO A 3 -6.03 7.29 13.36
C PRO A 3 -6.71 7.06 14.73
N ARG A 4 -7.48 5.97 14.86
CA ARG A 4 -8.10 5.56 16.13
C ARG A 4 -7.03 4.90 17.00
N ALA A 5 -6.30 5.72 17.75
CA ALA A 5 -5.42 5.23 18.79
C ALA A 5 -6.28 4.77 19.98
N GLY A 6 -6.12 3.51 20.39
CA GLY A 6 -6.82 2.92 21.53
C GLY A 6 -5.82 2.54 22.62
N TRP A 7 -6.18 2.75 23.87
CA TRP A 7 -5.41 2.24 25.01
C TRP A 7 -5.69 0.76 25.19
N GLN A 8 -4.65 -0.08 25.17
CA GLN A 8 -4.76 -1.49 25.52
C GLN A 8 -4.01 -1.75 26.83
N TRP A 9 -4.70 -2.40 27.76
CA TRP A 9 -4.08 -2.94 28.97
C TRP A 9 -3.34 -4.22 28.63
N ARG A 10 -2.06 -4.32 29.02
CA ARG A 10 -1.30 -5.58 28.97
C ARG A 10 -0.92 -6.03 30.37
N ASP A 11 -1.42 -7.20 30.74
CA ASP A 11 -0.93 -7.98 31.87
C ASP A 11 0.09 -8.99 31.34
N GLN A 12 1.38 -8.70 31.49
CA GLN A 12 2.41 -9.72 31.31
C GLN A 12 2.67 -10.38 32.66
N THR A 13 2.96 -11.68 32.67
CA THR A 13 3.11 -12.50 33.89
C THR A 13 4.30 -12.11 34.78
N SER A 14 5.07 -11.08 34.42
CA SER A 14 6.01 -10.39 35.29
C SER A 14 6.12 -8.92 34.90
N GLY A 15 5.76 -8.04 35.83
CA GLY A 15 5.78 -6.59 35.69
C GLY A 15 4.43 -5.94 36.01
N SER A 16 4.45 -4.70 36.50
CA SER A 16 3.22 -3.93 36.76
C SER A 16 2.47 -3.69 35.45
N ALA A 17 1.15 -3.92 35.49
CA ALA A 17 0.26 -3.60 34.38
C ALA A 17 0.46 -2.13 33.97
N HIS A 18 0.78 -1.90 32.70
CA HIS A 18 0.92 -0.57 32.14
C HIS A 18 0.04 -0.44 30.92
N GLN A 19 -0.44 0.78 30.69
CA GLN A 19 -1.20 1.11 29.49
C GLN A 19 -0.23 1.32 28.34
N GLN A 20 -0.44 0.59 27.24
CA GLN A 20 0.27 0.85 26.00
C GLN A 20 -0.71 1.49 25.00
N LEU A 21 -0.28 2.58 24.38
CA LEU A 21 -1.00 3.17 23.25
C LEU A 21 -0.80 2.27 22.04
N VAL A 22 -1.87 1.62 21.58
CA VAL A 22 -1.85 0.82 20.35
C VAL A 22 -2.48 1.66 19.26
N VAL A 23 -1.67 2.05 18.28
CA VAL A 23 -2.15 2.71 17.07
C VAL A 23 -2.56 1.61 16.12
N ALA A 24 -3.86 1.42 15.94
CA ALA A 24 -4.36 0.65 14.81
C ALA A 24 -4.06 1.46 13.55
N SER A 25 -3.06 1.02 12.79
CA SER A 25 -2.84 1.56 11.45
C SER A 25 -3.96 1.07 10.56
N ASP A 26 -4.97 1.92 10.36
CA ASP A 26 -5.96 1.74 9.30
C ASP A 26 -5.19 1.83 7.98
N GLU A 27 -4.95 0.68 7.34
CA GLU A 27 -4.23 0.63 6.07
C GLU A 27 -4.97 1.47 5.05
N THR A 28 -4.30 2.47 4.47
CA THR A 28 -4.93 3.31 3.45
C THR A 28 -5.15 2.50 2.17
N PRO A 29 -6.17 2.83 1.35
CA PRO A 29 -6.37 2.15 0.05
C PRO A 29 -5.11 2.18 -0.83
N THR A 30 -4.33 3.26 -0.78
CA THR A 30 -3.05 3.39 -1.47
C THR A 30 -2.01 2.41 -0.93
N GLN A 31 -1.91 2.24 0.39
CA GLN A 31 -0.99 1.30 1.01
C GLN A 31 -1.39 -0.15 0.72
N ALA A 32 -2.69 -0.46 0.75
CA ALA A 32 -3.23 -1.76 0.38
C ALA A 32 -2.90 -2.12 -1.08
N ALA A 33 -3.18 -1.21 -2.01
CA ALA A 33 -2.89 -1.40 -3.43
C ALA A 33 -1.38 -1.54 -3.70
N PHE A 34 -0.55 -0.75 -3.02
CA PHE A 34 0.91 -0.88 -3.13
C PHE A 34 1.41 -2.23 -2.64
N ARG A 35 0.89 -2.73 -1.51
CA ARG A 35 1.25 -4.05 -0.98
C ARG A 35 0.93 -5.16 -1.98
N CYS A 36 -0.26 -5.14 -2.58
CA CYS A 36 -0.65 -6.12 -3.58
C CYS A 36 0.27 -6.09 -4.82
N LEU A 37 0.60 -4.89 -5.31
CA LEU A 37 1.55 -4.72 -6.41
C LEU A 37 2.95 -5.25 -6.05
N ALA A 38 3.44 -4.91 -4.86
CA ALA A 38 4.75 -5.36 -4.38
C ALA A 38 4.82 -6.89 -4.26
N GLU A 39 3.82 -7.51 -3.63
CA GLU A 39 3.73 -8.96 -3.48
C GLU A 39 3.69 -9.67 -4.84
N HIS A 40 2.95 -9.12 -5.80
CA HIS A 40 2.95 -9.65 -7.17
C HIS A 40 4.31 -9.52 -7.84
N SER A 41 4.96 -8.36 -7.74
CA SER A 41 6.26 -8.09 -8.38
C SER A 41 7.37 -9.04 -7.91
N THR A 42 7.29 -9.51 -6.66
CA THR A 42 8.28 -10.44 -6.07
C THR A 42 7.92 -11.92 -6.23
N SER A 43 6.73 -12.24 -6.77
CA SER A 43 6.24 -13.62 -6.84
C SER A 43 5.92 -14.07 -8.27
N CYS A 44 5.62 -13.13 -9.17
CA CYS A 44 5.27 -13.40 -10.55
C CYS A 44 6.53 -13.66 -11.39
N PRO A 45 6.70 -14.84 -12.01
CA PRO A 45 7.89 -15.16 -12.82
C PRO A 45 8.10 -14.17 -13.96
N THR A 46 7.01 -13.71 -14.59
CA THR A 46 7.05 -12.71 -15.68
C THR A 46 7.63 -11.39 -15.19
N CYS A 47 7.14 -10.88 -14.05
CA CYS A 47 7.63 -9.62 -13.48
C CYS A 47 9.04 -9.74 -12.91
N MET A 48 9.47 -10.92 -12.45
CA MET A 48 10.83 -11.17 -11.98
C MET A 48 11.84 -11.42 -13.10
N THR A 49 11.39 -11.61 -14.34
CA THR A 49 12.29 -11.93 -15.45
C THR A 49 13.21 -10.74 -15.71
N VAL A 50 14.51 -11.03 -15.73
CA VAL A 50 15.55 -10.06 -16.08
C VAL A 50 16.16 -10.38 -17.44
N ASN A 51 16.62 -9.35 -18.14
CA ASN A 51 17.35 -9.47 -19.40
C ASN A 51 18.82 -9.83 -19.15
N GLU A 52 19.60 -9.97 -20.21
CA GLU A 52 21.01 -10.35 -20.16
C GLU A 52 21.92 -9.35 -19.43
N VAL A 53 21.50 -8.09 -19.28
CA VAL A 53 22.22 -7.05 -18.53
C VAL A 53 21.75 -6.94 -17.08
N GLY A 54 20.83 -7.81 -16.63
CA GLY A 54 20.32 -7.86 -15.26
C GLY A 54 19.21 -6.84 -14.96
N GLU A 55 18.64 -6.18 -15.97
CA GLU A 55 17.51 -5.28 -15.82
C GLU A 55 16.18 -6.02 -15.97
N ASN A 56 15.09 -5.48 -15.44
CA ASN A 56 13.76 -6.05 -15.65
C ASN A 56 13.44 -6.15 -17.15
N ALA A 57 13.06 -7.34 -17.61
CA ALA A 57 12.76 -7.60 -19.02
C ALA A 57 11.49 -6.90 -19.52
N ASN A 58 10.72 -6.27 -18.63
CA ASN A 58 9.47 -5.55 -18.92
C ASN A 58 8.50 -6.38 -19.78
N LEU A 59 8.42 -7.68 -19.48
CA LEU A 59 7.49 -8.57 -20.14
C LEU A 59 6.04 -8.19 -19.80
N PRO A 60 5.10 -8.33 -20.75
CA PRO A 60 3.70 -7.98 -20.52
C PRO A 60 3.10 -8.85 -19.42
N CYS A 61 2.48 -8.22 -18.42
CA CYS A 61 1.84 -8.89 -17.30
C CYS A 61 0.53 -8.18 -16.95
N GLU A 62 -0.59 -8.68 -17.48
CA GLU A 62 -1.91 -8.05 -17.31
C GLU A 62 -2.30 -7.85 -15.84
N THR A 63 -1.90 -8.79 -14.96
CA THR A 63 -2.16 -8.67 -13.52
C THR A 63 -1.31 -7.57 -12.88
N GLY A 64 -0.02 -7.48 -13.24
CA GLY A 64 0.88 -6.43 -12.79
C GLY A 64 0.41 -5.05 -13.27
N ASP A 65 0.00 -4.94 -14.54
CA ASP A 65 -0.53 -3.70 -15.13
C ASP A 65 -1.81 -3.23 -14.42
N ARG A 66 -2.73 -4.16 -14.13
CA ARG A 66 -3.95 -3.87 -13.38
C ARG A 66 -3.65 -3.38 -11.97
N LEU A 67 -2.77 -4.07 -11.24
CA LEU A 67 -2.38 -3.69 -9.87
C LEU A 67 -1.67 -2.32 -9.85
N TYR A 68 -0.87 -2.03 -10.87
CA TYR A 68 -0.23 -0.73 -11.02
C TYR A 68 -1.24 0.38 -11.28
N GLU A 69 -2.25 0.14 -12.12
CA GLU A 69 -3.33 1.11 -12.35
C GLU A 69 -4.16 1.35 -11.09
N GLU A 70 -4.53 0.29 -10.35
CA GLU A 70 -5.23 0.38 -9.07
C GLU A 70 -4.45 1.22 -8.06
N TRP A 71 -3.14 0.98 -7.93
CA TRP A 71 -2.26 1.79 -7.08
C TRP A 71 -2.20 3.25 -7.55
N ARG A 72 -2.04 3.48 -8.86
CA ARG A 72 -1.97 4.83 -9.44
C ARG A 72 -3.25 5.61 -9.19
N GLN A 73 -4.41 4.98 -9.33
CA GLN A 73 -5.72 5.59 -9.06
C GLN A 73 -5.87 5.91 -7.57
N ALA A 74 -5.51 4.97 -6.69
CA ALA A 74 -5.52 5.20 -5.25
C ALA A 74 -4.56 6.31 -4.83
N HIS A 75 -3.47 6.54 -5.59
CA HIS A 75 -2.50 7.60 -5.32
C HIS A 75 -2.93 8.98 -5.82
N ARG A 76 -3.72 9.06 -6.91
CA ARG A 76 -4.22 10.34 -7.43
C ARG A 76 -5.27 10.99 -6.52
N GLY A 77 -5.86 10.23 -5.59
CA GLY A 77 -6.99 10.67 -4.79
C GLY A 77 -8.25 10.85 -5.65
N PRO A 78 -9.42 11.14 -5.05
CA PRO A 78 -10.59 11.54 -5.83
C PRO A 78 -10.21 12.80 -6.61
N ALA A 79 -10.48 12.80 -7.92
CA ALA A 79 -10.23 13.95 -8.78
C ALA A 79 -10.84 15.18 -8.11
N THR A 80 -9.99 16.11 -7.66
CA THR A 80 -10.47 17.41 -7.22
C THR A 80 -11.02 18.05 -8.48
N GLU A 81 -12.34 18.15 -8.59
CA GLU A 81 -13.02 18.90 -9.64
C GLU A 81 -12.35 20.28 -9.71
N GLN A 82 -11.50 20.49 -10.71
CA GLN A 82 -10.96 21.80 -11.00
C GLN A 82 -12.16 22.66 -11.41
N PRO A 83 -12.51 23.72 -10.67
CA PRO A 83 -13.53 24.65 -11.13
C PRO A 83 -13.09 25.23 -12.49
N PRO A 84 -14.02 25.43 -13.44
CA PRO A 84 -13.67 25.88 -14.77
C PRO A 84 -12.89 27.20 -14.69
N ALA A 85 -11.76 27.24 -15.39
CA ALA A 85 -11.00 28.46 -15.59
C ALA A 85 -11.95 29.53 -16.15
N SER A 86 -12.19 30.58 -15.35
CA SER A 86 -13.01 31.71 -15.78
C SER A 86 -12.28 32.46 -16.89
N ALA A 87 -12.99 32.65 -18.01
CA ALA A 87 -12.59 33.47 -19.15
C ALA A 87 -13.07 34.92 -18.99
#